data_AF-A0A961DYX6-F1
#
_entry.id   AF-A0A961DYX6-F1
#
_cell.length_a   1.000
_cell.length_b   1.000
_cell.length_c   1.000
_cell.angle_alpha   90.00
_cell.angle_beta   90.00
_cell.angle_gamma   90.00
#
_symmetry.space_group_name_H-M   'P 1'
#
loop_
_entity.id
_entity.type
_entity.pdbx_description
1 polymer ?
#
loop_
_entity_poly.entity_id
_entity_poly.type
_entity_poly.pdbx_seq_one_letter_code
_entity_poly.pdbx_strand_id
1 'polypeptide(L)'
;MADPQTLAQSEWLPLAQAHQSRADGFTAPHRERARRGEAHPVWDFLFSYYSLRPRQLRVFHPGYGTVLGGPAGREYRNRTGYVAVAAGFTVSRDYLCARRETVRFVAGLLRSTASRAPRFGCFGMHEWAMVYRAGAVRHAGVPLRLGAAGTDAVLESIPLR
;
A
#
# COMPACT_ATOMS: atom_id res chain seq x y z
N MET A 1 -2.47 -19.95 21.63
CA MET A 1 -3.01 -18.94 20.69
C MET A 1 -4.25 -18.38 21.37
N ALA A 2 -4.40 -17.07 21.46
CA ALA A 2 -5.59 -16.47 22.06
C ALA A 2 -6.84 -16.89 21.26
N ASP A 3 -7.93 -17.16 21.97
CA ASP A 3 -9.22 -17.44 21.34
C ASP A 3 -9.67 -16.25 20.48
N PRO A 4 -10.34 -16.51 19.34
CA PRO A 4 -10.74 -15.45 18.45
C PRO A 4 -11.73 -14.51 19.15
N GLN A 5 -11.41 -13.23 19.19
CA GLN A 5 -12.27 -12.19 19.73
C GLN A 5 -13.43 -11.95 18.76
N THR A 6 -14.66 -12.09 19.23
CA THR A 6 -15.84 -11.70 18.43
C THR A 6 -16.14 -10.23 18.65
N LEU A 7 -16.19 -9.45 17.57
CA LEU A 7 -16.73 -8.10 17.59
C LEU A 7 -18.19 -8.16 17.16
N ALA A 8 -19.09 -7.62 17.98
CA ALA A 8 -20.47 -7.42 17.62
C ALA A 8 -20.59 -6.43 16.46
N GLN A 9 -21.69 -6.50 15.72
CA GLN A 9 -21.92 -5.63 14.56
C GLN A 9 -21.82 -4.13 14.91
N SER A 10 -22.31 -3.73 16.08
CA SER A 10 -22.22 -2.36 16.60
C SER A 10 -20.80 -1.90 16.89
N GLU A 11 -19.86 -2.82 17.15
CA GLU A 11 -18.47 -2.51 17.49
C GLU A 11 -17.59 -2.37 16.25
N TRP A 12 -17.73 -3.29 15.28
CA TRP A 12 -16.83 -3.30 14.12
C TRP A 12 -17.32 -2.43 12.95
N LEU A 13 -18.63 -2.19 12.82
CA LEU A 13 -19.13 -1.32 11.73
C LEU A 13 -18.56 0.10 11.80
N PRO A 14 -18.48 0.77 12.96
CA PRO A 14 -17.83 2.07 13.06
C PRO A 14 -16.35 2.04 12.66
N LEU A 15 -15.62 0.98 13.03
CA LEU A 15 -14.22 0.79 12.62
C LEU A 15 -14.09 0.62 11.11
N ALA A 16 -15.00 -0.16 10.50
CA ALA A 16 -15.03 -0.38 9.07
C ALA A 16 -15.38 0.90 8.30
N GLN A 17 -16.33 1.69 8.79
CA GLN A 17 -16.69 3.00 8.23
C GLN A 17 -15.53 3.98 8.34
N ALA A 18 -14.89 4.10 9.51
CA ALA A 18 -13.72 4.95 9.69
C ALA A 18 -12.57 4.56 8.75
N HIS A 19 -12.33 3.26 8.57
CA HIS A 19 -11.35 2.76 7.60
C HIS A 19 -11.72 3.16 6.16
N GLN A 20 -12.98 2.97 5.77
CA GLN A 20 -13.47 3.38 4.45
C GLN A 20 -13.29 4.88 4.22
N SER A 21 -13.67 5.73 5.18
CA SER A 21 -13.51 7.19 5.08
C SER A 21 -12.05 7.60 4.92
N ARG A 22 -11.12 6.98 5.65
CA ARG A 22 -9.67 7.24 5.48
C ARG A 22 -9.18 6.83 4.09
N ALA A 23 -9.55 5.63 3.64
CA ALA A 23 -9.19 5.14 2.31
C ALA A 23 -9.78 6.05 1.22
N ASP A 24 -11.00 6.54 1.42
CA ASP A 24 -11.68 7.43 0.50
C ASP A 24 -11.04 8.82 0.46
N GLY A 25 -10.64 9.37 1.60
CA GLY A 25 -9.86 10.61 1.66
C GLY A 25 -8.50 10.47 0.96
N PHE A 26 -7.77 9.40 1.24
CA PHE A 26 -6.46 9.15 0.63
C PHE A 26 -6.53 8.98 -0.89
N THR A 27 -7.54 8.27 -1.39
CA THR A 27 -7.66 7.95 -2.83
C THR A 27 -8.49 8.97 -3.63
N ALA A 28 -9.14 9.94 -2.97
CA ALA A 28 -9.97 10.95 -3.64
C ALA A 28 -9.23 11.72 -4.75
N PRO A 29 -8.00 12.24 -4.55
CA PRO A 29 -7.29 12.98 -5.60
C PRO A 29 -7.03 12.14 -6.85
N HIS A 30 -6.73 10.84 -6.69
CA HIS A 30 -6.54 9.94 -7.82
C HIS A 30 -7.85 9.67 -8.57
N ARG A 31 -8.94 9.41 -7.85
CA ARG A 31 -10.26 9.19 -8.49
C ARG A 31 -10.73 10.42 -9.25
N GLU A 32 -10.52 11.62 -8.70
CA GLU A 32 -10.90 12.87 -9.35
C GLU A 32 -10.14 13.09 -10.66
N ARG A 33 -8.81 12.89 -10.67
CA ARG A 33 -8.01 12.94 -11.90
C ARG A 33 -8.45 11.89 -12.91
N ALA A 34 -8.65 10.64 -12.48
CA ALA A 34 -9.07 9.56 -13.35
C ALA A 34 -10.43 9.84 -14.03
N ARG A 35 -11.39 10.46 -13.32
CA ARG A 35 -12.68 10.89 -13.89
C ARG A 35 -12.52 11.95 -14.99
N ARG A 36 -11.52 12.81 -14.88
CA ARG A 36 -11.20 13.85 -15.88
C ARG A 36 -10.26 13.34 -16.99
N GLY A 37 -9.83 12.08 -16.94
CA GLY A 37 -8.86 11.52 -17.89
C GLY A 37 -7.44 12.07 -17.72
N GLU A 38 -7.12 12.64 -16.56
CA GLU A 38 -5.81 13.24 -16.28
C GLU A 38 -4.82 12.19 -15.77
N ALA A 39 -3.73 12.00 -16.51
CA ALA A 39 -2.65 11.11 -16.11
C ALA A 39 -1.85 11.67 -14.93
N HIS A 40 -1.40 10.78 -14.05
CA HIS A 40 -0.46 11.10 -12.99
C HIS A 40 0.63 10.02 -12.90
N PRO A 41 1.90 10.36 -13.17
CA PRO A 41 3.00 9.39 -13.34
C PRO A 41 3.19 8.48 -12.12
N VAL A 42 3.11 9.01 -10.89
CA VAL A 42 3.26 8.20 -9.67
C VAL A 42 2.00 7.40 -9.34
N TRP A 43 0.84 8.05 -9.22
CA TRP A 43 -0.40 7.39 -8.82
C TRP A 43 -0.83 6.28 -9.79
N ASP A 44 -0.74 6.53 -11.10
CA ASP A 44 -1.16 5.55 -12.09
C ASP A 44 -0.16 4.39 -12.14
N PHE A 45 1.13 4.68 -11.95
CA PHE A 45 2.15 3.65 -11.76
C PHE A 45 1.85 2.77 -10.55
N LEU A 46 1.54 3.34 -9.37
CA LEU A 46 1.29 2.57 -8.16
C LEU A 46 0.18 1.53 -8.36
N PHE A 47 -0.91 1.90 -9.03
CA PHE A 47 -2.07 1.02 -9.21
C PHE A 47 -1.98 0.09 -10.43
N SER A 48 -1.16 0.45 -11.42
CA SER A 48 -0.87 -0.42 -12.57
C SER A 48 0.23 -1.44 -12.26
N TYR A 49 1.30 -1.00 -11.61
CA TYR A 49 2.49 -1.81 -11.31
C TYR A 49 2.22 -2.83 -10.20
N TYR A 50 1.66 -2.40 -9.06
CA TYR A 50 1.41 -3.30 -7.93
C TYR A 50 0.09 -4.08 -8.06
N SER A 51 -0.63 -3.94 -9.18
CA SER A 51 -1.95 -4.56 -9.41
C SER A 51 -2.96 -4.33 -8.26
N LEU A 52 -2.76 -3.26 -7.49
CA LEU A 52 -3.58 -2.91 -6.34
C LEU A 52 -4.66 -1.93 -6.78
N ARG A 53 -5.93 -2.29 -6.64
CA ARG A 53 -7.03 -1.40 -7.04
C ARG A 53 -7.42 -0.52 -5.85
N PRO A 54 -7.69 0.79 -6.04
CA PRO A 54 -8.13 1.68 -4.95
C PRO A 54 -9.31 1.13 -4.14
N ARG A 55 -10.26 0.45 -4.80
CA ARG A 55 -11.41 -0.18 -4.13
C ARG A 55 -11.03 -1.25 -3.11
N GLN A 56 -9.88 -1.91 -3.26
CA GLN A 56 -9.40 -2.92 -2.31
C GLN A 56 -8.90 -2.27 -1.02
N LEU A 57 -8.39 -1.03 -1.10
CA LEU A 57 -7.97 -0.26 0.07
C LEU A 57 -9.13 0.18 0.95
N ARG A 58 -10.37 0.16 0.44
CA ARG A 58 -11.58 0.49 1.21
C ARG A 58 -12.04 -0.66 2.10
N VAL A 59 -11.48 -1.86 1.93
CA VAL A 59 -11.94 -3.05 2.64
C VAL A 59 -11.29 -3.12 4.01
N PHE A 60 -12.10 -2.98 5.04
CA PHE A 60 -11.66 -3.19 6.41
C PHE A 60 -11.32 -4.66 6.65
N HIS A 61 -10.15 -4.91 7.24
CA HIS A 61 -9.73 -6.25 7.66
C HIS A 61 -9.20 -6.15 9.10
N PRO A 62 -9.90 -6.70 10.11
CA PRO A 62 -9.45 -6.63 11.51
C PRO A 62 -8.26 -7.54 11.81
N GLY A 63 -7.87 -8.40 10.86
CA GLY A 63 -6.80 -9.39 11.04
C GLY A 63 -7.30 -10.76 11.48
N TYR A 64 -6.37 -11.71 11.56
CA TYR A 64 -6.64 -13.05 12.10
C TYR A 64 -6.89 -12.98 13.61
N GLY A 65 -7.76 -13.84 14.12
CA GLY A 65 -8.13 -13.86 15.54
C GLY A 65 -9.31 -12.94 15.87
N THR A 66 -9.96 -12.34 14.88
CA THR A 66 -11.17 -11.54 15.05
C THR A 66 -12.33 -12.13 14.26
N VAL A 67 -13.49 -12.30 14.90
CA VAL A 67 -14.75 -12.68 14.24
C VAL A 67 -15.61 -11.43 14.05
N LEU A 68 -16.03 -11.17 12.82
CA LEU A 68 -17.00 -10.12 12.49
C LEU A 68 -18.40 -10.70 12.67
N GLY A 69 -19.03 -10.36 13.80
CA GLY A 69 -20.36 -10.84 14.16
C GLY A 69 -21.51 -10.08 13.49
N GLY A 70 -22.68 -10.68 13.56
CA GLY A 70 -23.93 -10.12 13.05
C GLY A 70 -24.13 -10.29 11.53
N PRO A 71 -25.33 -9.97 11.02
CA PRO A 71 -25.70 -10.18 9.62
C PRO A 71 -24.84 -9.39 8.62
N ALA A 72 -24.30 -8.22 9.01
CA ALA A 72 -23.41 -7.44 8.15
C ALA A 72 -22.10 -8.18 7.79
N GLY A 73 -21.69 -9.16 8.60
CA GLY A 73 -20.51 -9.99 8.30
C GLY A 73 -20.63 -10.77 6.98
N ARG A 74 -21.84 -10.97 6.44
CA ARG A 74 -22.07 -11.67 5.16
C ARG A 74 -21.31 -11.05 3.98
N GLU A 75 -20.95 -9.77 4.04
CA GLU A 75 -20.09 -9.10 3.05
C GLU A 75 -18.69 -9.73 2.92
N TYR A 76 -18.26 -10.52 3.91
CA TYR A 76 -16.96 -11.18 3.93
C TYR A 76 -17.00 -12.62 3.40
N ARG A 77 -18.19 -13.17 3.12
CA ARG A 77 -18.37 -14.57 2.70
C ARG A 77 -17.47 -14.99 1.53
N ASN A 78 -17.34 -14.13 0.52
CA ASN A 78 -16.60 -14.42 -0.70
C ASN A 78 -15.21 -13.77 -0.72
N ARG A 79 -14.75 -13.22 0.40
CA ARG A 79 -13.43 -12.59 0.48
C ARG A 79 -12.37 -13.66 0.73
N THR A 80 -11.28 -13.58 -0.02
CA THR A 80 -10.16 -14.50 0.08
C THR A 80 -9.70 -14.66 1.53
N GLY A 81 -9.64 -15.91 1.99
CA GLY A 81 -9.18 -16.25 3.34
C GLY A 81 -10.23 -16.17 4.43
N TYR A 82 -11.44 -15.67 4.16
CA TYR A 82 -12.54 -15.66 5.13
C TYR A 82 -13.35 -16.95 5.08
N VAL A 83 -13.81 -17.38 6.25
CA VAL A 83 -14.72 -18.52 6.46
C VAL A 83 -15.86 -18.10 7.39
N ALA A 84 -17.01 -18.76 7.23
CA ALA A 84 -18.13 -18.62 8.14
C ALA A 84 -17.91 -19.51 9.38
N VAL A 85 -18.26 -18.98 10.55
CA VAL A 85 -18.29 -19.66 11.85
C VAL A 85 -19.62 -19.35 12.53
N ALA A 86 -19.95 -20.06 13.62
CA ALA A 86 -21.22 -19.86 14.33
C ALA A 86 -21.45 -18.40 14.75
N ALA A 87 -20.39 -17.70 15.17
CA ALA A 87 -20.45 -16.33 15.63
C ALA A 87 -20.33 -15.25 14.53
N GLY A 88 -20.08 -15.62 13.26
CA GLY A 88 -19.89 -14.65 12.17
C GLY A 88 -18.88 -15.08 11.10
N PHE A 89 -18.02 -14.15 10.67
CA PHE A 89 -16.99 -14.41 9.65
C PHE A 89 -15.60 -14.06 10.17
N THR A 90 -14.61 -14.91 9.88
CA THR A 90 -13.22 -14.71 10.32
C THR A 90 -12.22 -15.21 9.30
N VAL A 91 -10.96 -14.79 9.41
CA VAL A 91 -9.87 -15.33 8.60
C VAL A 91 -9.55 -16.75 9.05
N SER A 92 -9.53 -17.70 8.14
CA SER A 92 -9.29 -19.11 8.48
C SER A 92 -7.86 -19.36 8.94
N ARG A 93 -7.70 -20.36 9.81
CA ARG A 93 -6.39 -20.83 10.26
C ARG A 93 -5.55 -21.35 9.08
N ASP A 94 -6.17 -22.03 8.14
CA ASP A 94 -5.48 -22.57 6.96
C ASP A 94 -4.93 -21.45 6.08
N TYR A 95 -5.71 -20.38 5.89
CA TYR A 95 -5.25 -19.22 5.13
C TYR A 95 -4.07 -18.52 5.85
N LEU A 96 -4.14 -18.36 7.17
CA LEU A 96 -3.00 -17.85 7.95
C LEU A 96 -1.77 -18.76 7.79
N CYS A 97 -1.94 -20.08 7.90
CA CYS A 97 -0.84 -21.03 7.79
C CYS A 97 -0.18 -20.95 6.41
N ALA A 98 -0.98 -20.85 5.35
CA ALA A 98 -0.49 -20.70 3.98
C ALA A 98 0.28 -19.38 3.76
N ARG A 99 0.00 -18.34 4.56
CA ARG A 99 0.66 -17.02 4.51
C ARG A 99 1.72 -16.81 5.58
N ARG A 100 2.00 -17.82 6.40
CA ARG A 100 2.84 -17.70 7.61
C ARG A 100 4.23 -17.16 7.31
N GLU A 101 4.89 -17.64 6.26
CA GLU A 101 6.24 -17.18 5.92
C GLU A 101 6.25 -15.72 5.47
N THR A 102 5.25 -15.28 4.70
CA THR A 102 5.08 -13.86 4.36
C THR A 102 4.87 -13.00 5.61
N VAL A 103 4.00 -13.43 6.54
CA VAL A 103 3.76 -12.71 7.80
C VAL A 103 5.04 -12.61 8.62
N ARG A 104 5.80 -13.71 8.74
CA ARG A 104 7.10 -13.74 9.43
C ARG A 104 8.10 -12.79 8.80
N PHE A 105 8.24 -12.84 7.48
CA PHE A 105 9.13 -11.96 6.73
C PHE A 105 8.79 -10.49 6.96
N VAL A 106 7.52 -10.09 6.74
CA VAL A 106 7.08 -8.70 6.92
C VAL A 106 7.29 -8.24 8.36
N ALA A 107 6.92 -9.06 9.35
CA ALA A 107 7.13 -8.72 10.75
C ALA A 107 8.63 -8.59 11.11
N GLY A 108 9.48 -9.45 10.54
CA GLY A 108 10.93 -9.37 10.69
C GLY A 108 11.52 -8.11 10.07
N LEU A 109 11.07 -7.76 8.86
CA LEU A 109 11.45 -6.54 8.17
C LEU A 109 11.07 -5.30 8.99
N LEU A 110 9.79 -5.19 9.39
CA LEU A 110 9.28 -4.06 10.17
C LEU A 110 10.04 -3.88 11.49
N ARG A 111 10.29 -4.97 12.24
CA ARG A 111 11.11 -4.92 13.45
C ARG A 111 12.54 -4.48 13.18
N SER A 112 13.14 -5.01 12.12
CA SER A 112 14.52 -4.69 11.75
C SER A 112 14.69 -3.24 11.33
N THR A 113 13.66 -2.62 10.75
CA THR A 113 13.71 -1.23 10.27
C THR A 113 13.18 -0.22 11.27
N ALA A 114 12.35 -0.61 12.23
CA ALA A 114 11.66 0.32 13.14
C ALA A 114 12.60 1.24 13.94
N SER A 115 13.79 0.77 14.32
CA SER A 115 14.78 1.54 15.08
C SER A 115 15.99 1.99 14.26
N ARG A 116 16.07 1.61 12.97
CA ARG A 116 17.22 1.98 12.14
C ARG A 116 17.10 3.44 11.75
N ALA A 117 18.15 4.22 12.05
CA ALA A 117 18.27 5.56 11.52
C ALA A 117 18.20 5.51 9.98
N PRO A 118 17.32 6.29 9.34
CA PRO A 118 17.20 6.27 7.90
C PRO A 118 18.50 6.78 7.27
N ARG A 119 19.08 5.99 6.36
CA ARG A 119 20.26 6.40 5.58
C ARG A 119 19.82 7.01 4.27
N PHE A 120 19.66 8.33 4.25
CA PHE A 120 19.42 9.10 3.03
C PHE A 120 20.74 9.38 2.32
N GLY A 121 21.48 8.33 1.96
CA GLY A 121 22.84 8.48 1.40
C GLY A 121 22.88 8.50 -0.13
N CYS A 122 21.91 7.85 -0.79
CA CYS A 122 21.90 7.82 -2.25
C CYS A 122 21.12 8.98 -2.86
N PHE A 123 20.24 9.70 -2.14
CA PHE A 123 19.35 10.77 -2.66
C PHE A 123 18.61 10.45 -3.98
N GLY A 124 18.46 9.17 -4.34
CA GLY A 124 17.96 8.77 -5.66
C GLY A 124 18.95 9.03 -6.81
N MET A 125 20.24 9.19 -6.52
CA MET A 125 21.29 9.53 -7.50
C MET A 125 21.47 8.45 -8.56
N HIS A 126 21.19 7.17 -8.26
CA HIS A 126 21.21 6.11 -9.28
C HIS A 126 20.13 6.37 -10.34
N GLU A 127 18.97 6.87 -9.92
CA GLU A 127 17.87 7.25 -10.80
C GLU A 127 18.17 8.54 -11.56
N TRP A 128 18.95 9.47 -10.98
CA TRP A 128 19.39 10.68 -11.66
C TRP A 128 20.48 10.38 -12.69
N ALA A 129 21.38 9.43 -12.41
CA ALA A 129 22.39 8.99 -13.36
C ALA A 129 21.78 8.43 -14.65
N MET A 130 20.55 7.87 -14.60
CA MET A 130 19.83 7.39 -15.78
C MET A 130 19.47 8.51 -16.78
N VAL A 131 19.47 9.77 -16.36
CA VAL A 131 19.18 10.93 -17.23
C VAL A 131 20.40 11.84 -17.44
N TYR A 132 21.57 11.45 -16.94
CA TYR A 132 22.82 12.21 -17.09
C TYR A 132 23.18 12.37 -18.57
N ARG A 133 23.31 13.63 -19.03
CA ARG A 133 23.60 13.99 -20.43
C ARG A 133 22.77 13.22 -21.46
N ALA A 134 21.56 12.79 -21.08
CA ALA A 134 20.71 11.99 -21.94
C ALA A 134 20.08 12.87 -23.03
N GLY A 135 20.30 12.53 -24.29
CA GLY A 135 19.71 13.27 -25.42
C GLY A 135 18.18 13.16 -25.49
N ALA A 136 17.59 12.09 -24.95
CA ALA A 136 16.15 11.92 -24.83
C ALA A 136 15.80 11.21 -23.52
N VAL A 137 14.78 11.71 -22.82
CA VAL A 137 14.29 11.14 -21.56
C VAL A 137 13.00 10.36 -21.81
N ARG A 138 12.94 9.11 -21.32
CA ARG A 138 11.81 8.19 -21.53
C ARG A 138 10.45 8.74 -21.08
N HIS A 139 10.43 9.60 -20.06
CA HIS A 139 9.22 10.19 -19.47
C HIS A 139 9.16 11.71 -19.67
N ALA A 140 9.15 12.17 -20.92
CA ALA A 140 9.19 13.60 -21.26
C ALA A 140 8.03 14.45 -20.68
N GLY A 141 6.89 13.83 -20.34
CA GLY A 141 5.75 14.51 -19.71
C GLY A 141 5.96 14.92 -18.25
N VAL A 142 7.10 14.55 -17.64
CA VAL A 142 7.46 14.93 -16.27
C VAL A 142 8.80 15.66 -16.32
N PRO A 143 8.82 17.00 -16.18
CA PRO A 143 10.07 17.74 -16.28
C PRO A 143 11.01 17.41 -15.13
N LEU A 144 12.32 17.43 -15.41
CA LEU A 144 13.34 17.35 -14.38
C LEU A 144 13.23 18.59 -13.48
N ARG A 145 13.21 18.39 -12.15
CA ARG A 145 13.05 19.47 -11.19
C ARG A 145 14.13 20.55 -11.32
N LEU A 146 15.35 20.17 -11.69
CA LEU A 146 16.49 21.09 -11.89
C LEU A 146 16.80 21.35 -13.37
N GLY A 147 15.96 20.85 -14.29
CA GLY A 147 16.32 20.77 -15.72
C GLY A 147 17.51 19.84 -15.98
N ALA A 148 17.87 19.66 -17.26
CA ALA A 148 18.98 18.81 -17.65
C ALA A 148 20.32 19.31 -17.08
N ALA A 149 20.68 20.57 -17.35
CA ALA A 149 21.95 21.16 -16.92
C ALA A 149 22.12 21.14 -15.39
N GLY A 150 21.06 21.44 -14.62
CA GLY A 150 21.12 21.39 -13.17
C GLY A 150 21.24 19.97 -12.62
N THR A 151 20.62 18.99 -13.29
CA THR A 151 20.77 17.56 -12.95
C THR A 151 22.19 17.08 -13.22
N ASP A 152 22.76 17.45 -14.38
CA ASP A 152 24.13 17.12 -14.74
C ASP A 152 25.14 17.74 -13.77
N ALA A 153 24.98 19.02 -13.41
CA ALA A 153 25.86 19.70 -12.47
C ALA A 153 25.86 19.06 -11.08
N VAL A 154 24.69 18.62 -10.59
CA VAL A 154 24.60 17.88 -9.31
C VAL A 154 25.39 16.58 -9.41
N LEU A 155 25.16 15.77 -10.44
CA LEU A 155 25.88 14.50 -10.62
C LEU A 155 27.40 14.69 -10.76
N GLU A 156 27.84 15.72 -11.47
CA GLU A 156 29.26 16.04 -11.67
C GLU A 156 29.94 16.54 -10.39
N SER A 157 29.20 17.19 -9.48
CA SER A 157 29.72 17.67 -8.19
C SER A 157 29.99 16.56 -7.17
N ILE A 158 29.53 15.34 -7.44
CA ILE A 158 29.60 14.23 -6.48
C ILE A 158 30.74 13.30 -6.86
N PRO A 159 31.72 13.05 -5.97
CA PRO A 159 32.79 12.12 -6.25
C PRO A 159 32.26 10.69 -6.36
N LEU A 160 32.52 10.05 -7.50
CA LEU A 160 32.33 8.61 -7.68
C LEU A 160 33.30 7.89 -6.73
N ARG A 161 32.77 7.13 -5.76
CA ARG A 161 33.56 6.26 -4.88
C ARG A 161 33.41 4.81 -5.30
#